data_AF-A0AAP5LMS9-F1
#
_entry.id   AF-A0AAP5LMS9-F1
#
_cell.length_a   1.000
_cell.length_b   1.000
_cell.length_c   1.000
_cell.angle_alpha   90.00
_cell.angle_beta   90.00
_cell.angle_gamma   90.00
#
_symmetry.space_group_name_H-M   'P 1'
#
loop_
_entity.id
_entity.type
_entity.pdbx_description
1 polymer ?
#
loop_
_entity_poly.entity_id
_entity_poly.type
_entity_poly.pdbx_seq_one_letter_code
_entity_poly.pdbx_strand_id
1 'polypeptide(L)'
;MKKYLAGLLIIFVLCLGLPTQAYMEASNQQPLAFEDLNLEQALKSLLNKNDDESLTKEDLESLTDVNLSGKGIKSLQGLEYAVNLSTLSISSNKITDLKPLTGLVKLRSLEAANNNIKDLAPLSKLTALVTLNLSSNQIYDLESLRNLQSLAYLYLKNNRVWDLEPLQQRGFLPYYDTGAFIEPLALQNNYLDLSKGSKTTKLFVKMAGNELPSGQRKTQRLVIGSTTAYVGESAYPITAAPFIQTGRTYVPIRFISEKLGAAVNWIQSTKEVTIQKDGKTIRWVVGNRQVKVNQQTLMQDAPLLLKNGSAFVPVRFVAEQLNTSVEYMGSKHMVVIFKK
;
A
#
# COMPACT_ATOMS: atom_id res chain seq x y z
N MET A 1 47.51 20.89 1.98
CA MET A 1 46.45 20.46 2.93
C MET A 1 46.02 21.65 3.77
N LYS A 2 44.89 22.30 3.44
CA LYS A 2 44.13 23.20 4.33
C LYS A 2 42.77 23.55 3.69
N LYS A 3 41.74 22.86 4.19
CA LYS A 3 40.34 23.27 4.43
C LYS A 3 39.70 24.27 3.46
N TYR A 4 38.77 23.78 2.62
CA TYR A 4 37.69 24.58 2.08
C TYR A 4 36.69 24.89 3.20
N LEU A 5 36.56 26.17 3.52
CA LEU A 5 35.53 26.74 4.37
C LEU A 5 34.34 27.05 3.45
N ALA A 6 33.26 26.29 3.55
CA ALA A 6 32.01 26.62 2.87
C ALA A 6 31.36 27.79 3.64
N GLY A 7 31.53 29.00 3.12
CA GLY A 7 30.87 30.20 3.61
C GLY A 7 29.38 30.13 3.31
N LEU A 8 28.57 30.11 4.36
CA LEU A 8 27.13 30.30 4.32
C LEU A 8 26.87 31.76 3.89
N LEU A 9 26.59 31.99 2.61
CA LEU A 9 26.19 33.30 2.11
C LEU A 9 24.70 33.50 2.44
N ILE A 10 24.41 34.03 3.63
CA ILE A 10 23.08 34.56 3.95
C ILE A 10 22.94 35.89 3.20
N ILE A 11 22.25 35.86 2.06
CA ILE A 11 21.86 37.08 1.36
C ILE A 11 20.68 37.69 2.12
N PHE A 12 20.95 38.75 2.88
CA PHE A 12 19.93 39.64 3.43
C PHE A 12 19.43 40.53 2.29
N VAL A 13 18.35 40.13 1.61
CA VAL A 13 17.74 40.99 0.59
C VAL A 13 16.85 42.02 1.28
N LEU A 14 17.37 43.24 1.43
CA LEU A 14 16.58 44.46 1.61
C LEU A 14 15.82 44.75 0.31
N CYS A 15 14.61 44.22 0.15
CA CYS A 15 13.77 44.53 -1.02
C CYS A 15 13.03 45.85 -0.83
N LEU A 16 13.58 46.92 -1.41
CA LEU A 16 12.78 47.99 -2.00
C LEU A 16 11.97 47.37 -3.17
N GLY A 17 10.67 47.68 -3.26
CA GLY A 17 9.68 46.98 -4.09
C GLY A 17 10.04 46.83 -5.57
N LEU A 18 10.68 45.72 -5.93
CA LEU A 18 10.67 45.19 -7.28
C LEU A 18 9.25 44.61 -7.57
N PRO A 19 8.74 44.75 -8.81
CA PRO A 19 7.40 44.25 -9.14
C PRO A 19 7.34 42.74 -8.90
N THR A 20 6.31 42.32 -8.17
CA THR A 20 6.05 40.91 -7.78
C THR A 20 6.18 39.92 -8.94
N GLN A 21 5.94 40.38 -10.16
CA GLN A 21 6.03 39.60 -11.38
C GLN A 21 7.47 39.17 -11.75
N ALA A 22 8.46 40.05 -11.63
CA ALA A 22 9.85 39.71 -11.95
C ALA A 22 10.45 38.70 -10.95
N TYR A 23 10.02 38.75 -9.68
CA TYR A 23 10.38 37.74 -8.68
C TYR A 23 9.72 36.38 -8.94
N MET A 24 8.46 36.38 -9.39
CA MET A 24 7.75 35.16 -9.75
C MET A 24 8.36 34.48 -10.98
N GLU A 25 8.74 35.26 -11.99
CA GLU A 25 9.45 34.77 -13.19
C GLU A 25 10.82 34.17 -12.83
N ALA A 26 11.63 34.86 -12.00
CA ALA A 26 12.92 34.35 -11.56
C ALA A 26 12.84 33.07 -10.71
N SER A 27 11.77 32.90 -9.93
CA SER A 27 11.55 31.69 -9.13
C SER A 27 11.16 30.48 -9.98
N ASN A 28 10.46 30.67 -11.09
CA ASN A 28 9.97 29.56 -11.93
C ASN A 28 11.08 28.94 -12.80
N GLN A 29 12.16 29.69 -13.06
CA GLN A 29 13.29 29.23 -13.87
C GLN A 29 14.43 28.59 -13.04
N GLN A 30 14.27 28.45 -11.72
CA GLN A 30 15.27 27.79 -10.90
C GLN A 30 15.35 26.28 -11.22
N PRO A 31 16.56 25.71 -11.33
CA PRO A 31 16.76 24.27 -11.47
C PRO A 31 16.10 23.48 -10.35
N LEU A 32 15.31 22.47 -10.72
CA LEU A 32 14.73 21.51 -9.80
C LEU A 32 15.71 20.38 -9.51
N ALA A 33 15.75 19.93 -8.26
CA ALA A 33 16.49 18.75 -7.85
C ALA A 33 15.57 17.52 -7.85
N PHE A 34 16.04 16.41 -8.44
CA PHE A 34 15.34 15.14 -8.47
C PHE A 34 16.07 14.10 -7.62
N GLU A 35 15.32 13.34 -6.84
CA GLU A 35 15.88 12.23 -6.06
C GLU A 35 16.20 11.00 -6.92
N ASP A 36 15.48 10.86 -8.04
CA ASP A 36 15.62 9.73 -8.96
C ASP A 36 16.12 10.20 -10.32
N LEU A 37 17.35 9.82 -10.65
CA LEU A 37 17.97 10.16 -11.94
C LEU A 37 17.21 9.56 -13.13
N ASN A 38 16.52 8.42 -12.98
CA ASN A 38 15.73 7.85 -14.07
C ASN A 38 14.48 8.70 -14.34
N LEU A 39 13.89 9.29 -13.30
CA LEU A 39 12.78 10.23 -13.47
C LEU A 39 13.26 11.48 -14.20
N GLU A 40 14.36 12.07 -13.73
CA GLU A 40 14.93 13.27 -14.35
C GLU A 40 15.25 13.02 -15.83
N GLN A 41 15.97 11.94 -16.15
CA GLN A 41 16.33 11.58 -17.53
C GLN A 41 15.10 11.32 -18.40
N ALA A 42 14.09 10.63 -17.87
CA ALA A 42 12.86 10.35 -18.62
C ALA A 42 12.08 11.65 -18.92
N LEU A 43 12.05 12.60 -17.97
CA LEU A 43 11.44 13.91 -18.18
C LEU A 43 12.23 14.78 -19.16
N LYS A 44 13.58 14.81 -19.05
CA LYS A 44 14.43 15.50 -20.03
C LYS A 44 14.18 14.96 -21.44
N SER A 45 14.14 13.63 -21.61
CA SER A 45 13.82 13.00 -22.88
C SER A 45 12.44 13.38 -23.41
N LEU A 46 11.41 13.45 -22.55
CA LEU A 46 10.06 13.86 -22.95
C LEU A 46 10.00 15.33 -23.42
N LEU A 47 10.82 16.18 -22.79
CA LEU A 47 10.89 17.62 -23.07
C LEU A 47 11.94 17.98 -24.13
N ASN A 48 12.58 16.98 -24.76
CA ASN A 48 13.68 17.15 -25.72
C ASN A 48 14.84 18.00 -25.17
N LYS A 49 15.15 17.84 -23.88
CA LYS A 49 16.29 18.48 -23.22
C LYS A 49 17.51 17.58 -23.22
N ASN A 50 18.68 18.20 -23.39
CA ASN A 50 19.98 17.55 -23.28
C ASN A 50 20.33 17.25 -21.81
N ASP A 51 21.31 16.38 -21.60
CA ASP A 51 21.69 15.92 -20.25
C ASP A 51 22.19 17.04 -19.33
N ASP A 52 22.82 18.08 -19.88
CA ASP A 52 23.34 19.24 -19.17
C ASP A 52 22.28 20.31 -18.88
N GLU A 53 21.15 20.28 -19.58
CA GLU A 53 20.04 21.19 -19.34
C GLU A 53 19.30 20.81 -18.06
N SER A 54 19.04 21.80 -17.20
CA SER A 54 18.25 21.61 -15.99
C SER A 54 16.75 21.66 -16.31
N LEU A 55 15.97 20.88 -15.56
CA LEU A 55 14.52 20.99 -15.52
C LEU A 55 14.13 22.08 -14.52
N THR A 56 13.14 22.89 -14.89
CA THR A 56 12.62 24.02 -14.13
C THR A 56 11.15 23.81 -13.82
N LYS A 57 10.58 24.62 -12.93
CA LYS A 57 9.14 24.51 -12.62
C LYS A 57 8.26 24.73 -13.86
N GLU A 58 8.63 25.66 -14.72
CA GLU A 58 7.92 25.95 -15.98
C GLU A 58 7.90 24.72 -16.90
N ASP A 59 9.02 24.00 -17.02
CA ASP A 59 9.08 22.77 -17.81
C ASP A 59 8.05 21.75 -17.33
N LEU A 60 7.94 21.55 -16.01
CA LEU A 60 7.02 20.59 -15.41
C LEU A 60 5.57 21.06 -15.53
N GLU A 61 5.30 22.35 -15.37
CA GLU A 61 3.97 22.95 -15.54
C GLU A 61 3.44 22.81 -16.97
N SER A 62 4.31 22.65 -17.97
CA SER A 62 3.92 22.42 -19.37
C SER A 62 3.37 21.01 -19.64
N LEU A 63 3.61 20.04 -18.74
CA LEU A 63 3.25 18.64 -18.94
C LEU A 63 1.75 18.39 -18.73
N THR A 64 1.10 17.76 -19.72
CA THR A 64 -0.31 17.36 -19.66
C THR A 64 -0.48 15.84 -19.71
N ASP A 65 0.25 15.16 -20.58
CA ASP A 65 0.13 13.73 -20.83
C ASP A 65 1.52 13.11 -20.84
N VAL A 66 1.81 12.30 -19.82
CA VAL A 66 3.16 11.83 -19.53
C VAL A 66 3.20 10.31 -19.43
N ASN A 67 4.12 9.69 -20.18
CA ASN A 67 4.42 8.26 -20.07
C ASN A 67 5.86 8.02 -19.61
N LEU A 68 5.97 7.53 -18.38
CA LEU A 68 7.19 7.17 -17.66
C LEU A 68 7.25 5.67 -17.34
N SER A 69 6.50 4.85 -18.08
CA SER A 69 6.43 3.42 -17.81
C SER A 69 7.73 2.70 -18.15
N GLY A 70 8.12 1.72 -17.34
CA GLY A 70 9.29 0.87 -17.61
C GLY A 70 10.64 1.57 -17.50
N LYS A 71 10.74 2.66 -16.74
CA LYS A 71 11.95 3.49 -16.63
C LYS A 71 12.80 3.18 -15.38
N GLY A 72 12.39 2.20 -14.56
CA GLY A 72 13.12 1.84 -13.34
C GLY A 72 13.01 2.88 -12.21
N ILE A 73 12.05 3.79 -12.30
CA ILE A 73 11.80 4.88 -11.35
C ILE A 73 11.40 4.32 -9.98
N LYS A 74 11.94 4.90 -8.92
CA LYS A 74 11.68 4.58 -7.51
C LYS A 74 11.02 5.73 -6.76
N SER A 75 11.46 6.97 -7.02
CA SER A 75 10.88 8.18 -6.42
C SER A 75 10.21 9.05 -7.49
N LEU A 76 9.05 9.60 -7.14
CA LEU A 76 8.33 10.57 -7.98
C LEU A 76 8.61 12.02 -7.57
N GLN A 77 9.52 12.25 -6.62
CA GLN A 77 9.86 13.59 -6.14
C GLN A 77 10.32 14.47 -7.30
N GLY A 78 9.70 15.64 -7.43
CA GLY A 78 9.81 16.56 -8.56
C GLY A 78 8.55 16.62 -9.43
N LEU A 79 7.73 15.56 -9.46
CA LEU A 79 6.47 15.58 -10.22
C LEU A 79 5.36 16.42 -9.58
N GLU A 80 5.51 16.82 -8.31
CA GLU A 80 4.55 17.72 -7.66
C GLU A 80 4.39 19.08 -8.37
N TYR A 81 5.37 19.46 -9.20
CA TYR A 81 5.33 20.69 -10.01
C TYR A 81 4.55 20.54 -11.32
N ALA A 82 4.22 19.31 -11.75
CA ALA A 82 3.45 19.06 -12.98
C ALA A 82 1.94 19.28 -12.78
N VAL A 83 1.55 20.44 -12.28
CA VAL A 83 0.17 20.74 -11.80
C VAL A 83 -0.91 20.72 -12.89
N ASN A 84 -0.50 20.71 -14.17
CA ASN A 84 -1.39 20.64 -15.32
C ASN A 84 -1.60 19.21 -15.87
N LEU A 85 -1.00 18.22 -15.23
CA LEU A 85 -1.06 16.83 -15.65
C LEU A 85 -2.49 16.28 -15.63
N SER A 86 -2.94 15.74 -16.75
CA SER A 86 -4.23 15.07 -16.95
C SER A 86 -4.07 13.56 -17.05
N THR A 87 -2.99 13.08 -17.68
CA THR A 87 -2.71 11.65 -17.87
C THR A 87 -1.30 11.32 -17.41
N LEU A 88 -1.16 10.29 -16.55
CA LEU A 88 0.14 9.81 -16.09
C LEU A 88 0.23 8.30 -16.16
N SER A 89 1.21 7.80 -16.92
CA SER A 89 1.57 6.39 -16.95
C SER A 89 2.92 6.18 -16.30
N ILE A 90 2.94 5.52 -15.15
CA ILE A 90 4.13 5.18 -14.33
C ILE A 90 4.23 3.67 -14.10
N SER A 91 3.63 2.87 -14.98
CA SER A 91 3.56 1.42 -14.84
C SER A 91 4.92 0.74 -14.99
N SER A 92 5.09 -0.44 -14.41
CA SER A 92 6.32 -1.24 -14.51
C SER A 92 7.57 -0.51 -14.00
N ASN A 93 7.46 0.08 -12.82
CA ASN A 93 8.53 0.77 -12.12
C ASN A 93 8.73 0.13 -10.71
N LYS A 94 9.41 0.83 -9.80
CA LYS A 94 9.69 0.38 -8.42
C LYS A 94 9.15 1.40 -7.40
N ILE A 95 8.04 2.05 -7.74
CA ILE A 95 7.46 3.14 -6.96
C ILE A 95 6.75 2.56 -5.74
N THR A 96 6.97 3.20 -4.59
CA THR A 96 6.32 2.85 -3.31
C THR A 96 5.48 3.99 -2.75
N ASP A 97 5.88 5.25 -3.01
CA ASP A 97 5.24 6.46 -2.50
C ASP A 97 4.63 7.27 -3.64
N LEU A 98 3.36 7.66 -3.47
CA LEU A 98 2.59 8.50 -4.39
C LEU A 98 2.44 9.94 -3.87
N LYS A 99 3.07 10.30 -2.74
CA LYS A 99 2.96 11.62 -2.12
C LYS A 99 3.18 12.80 -3.09
N PRO A 100 4.14 12.75 -4.05
CA PRO A 100 4.30 13.81 -5.04
C PRO A 100 3.05 14.08 -5.90
N LEU A 101 2.12 13.12 -6.01
CA LEU A 101 0.89 13.28 -6.79
C LEU A 101 -0.24 14.00 -6.03
N THR A 102 -0.09 14.27 -4.73
CA THR A 102 -1.18 14.77 -3.85
C THR A 102 -1.85 16.06 -4.37
N GLY A 103 -1.07 16.92 -5.03
CA GLY A 103 -1.53 18.22 -5.54
C GLY A 103 -2.02 18.21 -7.00
N LEU A 104 -1.92 17.08 -7.71
CA LEU A 104 -2.21 17.00 -9.15
C LEU A 104 -3.71 16.85 -9.41
N VAL A 105 -4.51 17.79 -8.91
CA VAL A 105 -5.99 17.73 -8.86
C VAL A 105 -6.66 17.68 -10.24
N LYS A 106 -5.93 17.98 -11.32
CA LYS A 106 -6.37 17.87 -12.71
C LYS A 106 -6.21 16.46 -13.29
N LEU A 107 -5.53 15.56 -12.59
CA LEU A 107 -5.25 14.20 -13.07
C LEU A 107 -6.55 13.41 -13.24
N ARG A 108 -6.77 12.94 -14.46
CA ARG A 108 -7.95 12.16 -14.87
C ARG A 108 -7.63 10.69 -15.07
N SER A 109 -6.41 10.35 -15.47
CA SER A 109 -5.99 8.97 -15.69
C SER A 109 -4.63 8.70 -15.07
N LEU A 110 -4.56 7.64 -14.26
CA LEU A 110 -3.33 7.16 -13.64
C LEU A 110 -3.13 5.66 -13.90
N GLU A 111 -2.12 5.35 -14.71
CA GLU A 111 -1.68 3.98 -15.00
C GLU A 111 -0.43 3.64 -14.19
N ALA A 112 -0.59 3.01 -13.02
CA ALA A 112 0.48 2.71 -12.07
C ALA A 112 0.61 1.21 -11.76
N ALA A 113 0.27 0.36 -12.71
CA ALA A 113 0.36 -1.09 -12.58
C ALA A 113 1.81 -1.57 -12.43
N ASN A 114 2.01 -2.73 -11.79
CA ASN A 114 3.32 -3.37 -11.61
C ASN A 114 4.32 -2.44 -10.90
N ASN A 115 3.98 -2.04 -9.67
CA ASN A 115 4.83 -1.26 -8.78
C ASN A 115 4.84 -1.91 -7.37
N ASN A 116 5.28 -1.16 -6.36
CA ASN A 116 5.27 -1.59 -4.97
C ASN A 116 4.40 -0.68 -4.10
N ILE A 117 3.35 -0.11 -4.69
CA ILE A 117 2.42 0.83 -4.03
C ILE A 117 1.56 0.08 -3.02
N LYS A 118 1.31 0.74 -1.90
CA LYS A 118 0.52 0.19 -0.80
C LYS A 118 -0.45 1.23 -0.22
N ASP A 119 0.03 2.45 -0.07
CA ASP A 119 -0.76 3.57 0.47
C ASP A 119 -1.37 4.39 -0.67
N LEU A 120 -2.67 4.64 -0.57
CA LEU A 120 -3.44 5.44 -1.52
C LEU A 120 -3.87 6.80 -0.94
N ALA A 121 -3.49 7.13 0.30
CA ALA A 121 -3.79 8.43 0.92
C ALA A 121 -3.45 9.65 0.02
N PRO A 122 -2.32 9.67 -0.72
CA PRO A 122 -2.02 10.76 -1.65
C PRO A 122 -3.08 10.99 -2.74
N LEU A 123 -3.86 9.96 -3.11
CA LEU A 123 -4.87 10.06 -4.17
C LEU A 123 -6.22 10.60 -3.67
N SER A 124 -6.42 10.73 -2.36
CA SER A 124 -7.73 11.00 -1.74
C SER A 124 -8.41 12.30 -2.17
N LYS A 125 -7.65 13.26 -2.70
CA LYS A 125 -8.14 14.57 -3.16
C LYS A 125 -8.22 14.69 -4.69
N LEU A 126 -7.81 13.66 -5.43
CA LEU A 126 -7.79 13.68 -6.90
C LEU A 126 -9.18 13.35 -7.47
N THR A 127 -10.18 14.16 -7.12
CA THR A 127 -11.61 13.91 -7.42
C THR A 127 -11.94 13.92 -8.91
N ALA A 128 -11.02 14.40 -9.75
CA ALA A 128 -11.10 14.36 -11.21
C ALA A 128 -10.68 13.00 -11.81
N LEU A 129 -10.10 12.09 -11.02
CA LEU A 129 -9.69 10.76 -11.51
C LEU A 129 -10.91 9.98 -12.04
N VAL A 130 -10.80 9.56 -13.30
CA VAL A 130 -11.77 8.73 -14.02
C VAL A 130 -11.23 7.31 -14.18
N THR A 131 -9.94 7.18 -14.51
CA THR A 131 -9.27 5.89 -14.72
C THR A 131 -8.12 5.72 -13.75
N LEU A 132 -8.13 4.60 -13.02
CA LEU A 132 -7.07 4.26 -12.08
C LEU A 132 -6.70 2.78 -12.23
N ASN A 133 -5.52 2.53 -12.78
CA ASN A 133 -4.95 1.19 -12.83
C ASN A 133 -3.84 1.04 -11.81
N LEU A 134 -4.09 0.18 -10.83
CA LEU A 134 -3.19 -0.14 -9.74
C LEU A 134 -2.92 -1.66 -9.67
N SER A 135 -3.12 -2.37 -10.78
CA SER A 135 -2.91 -3.82 -10.83
C SER A 135 -1.48 -4.20 -10.45
N SER A 136 -1.31 -5.36 -9.82
CA SER A 136 0.00 -5.88 -9.39
C SER A 136 0.75 -4.91 -8.47
N ASN A 137 0.12 -4.56 -7.36
CA ASN A 137 0.68 -3.76 -6.27
C ASN A 137 0.45 -4.46 -4.92
N GLN A 138 0.51 -3.74 -3.81
CA GLN A 138 0.33 -4.26 -2.44
C GLN A 138 -0.82 -3.58 -1.69
N ILE A 139 -1.83 -3.10 -2.43
CA ILE A 139 -2.95 -2.31 -1.89
C ILE A 139 -3.90 -3.22 -1.13
N TYR A 140 -4.28 -2.80 0.07
CA TYR A 140 -5.17 -3.55 0.96
C TYR A 140 -6.28 -2.69 1.57
N ASP A 141 -6.14 -1.37 1.53
CA ASP A 141 -7.10 -0.40 2.04
C ASP A 141 -7.55 0.51 0.90
N LEU A 142 -8.87 0.65 0.72
CA LEU A 142 -9.50 1.47 -0.30
C LEU A 142 -10.17 2.72 0.29
N GLU A 143 -10.00 3.00 1.58
CA GLU A 143 -10.65 4.14 2.25
C GLU A 143 -10.36 5.47 1.54
N SER A 144 -9.12 5.68 1.10
CA SER A 144 -8.71 6.88 0.36
C SER A 144 -9.45 7.06 -0.96
N LEU A 145 -10.03 6.01 -1.53
CA LEU A 145 -10.82 6.10 -2.76
C LEU A 145 -12.27 6.47 -2.49
N ARG A 146 -12.75 6.53 -1.24
CA ARG A 146 -14.18 6.71 -0.89
C ARG A 146 -14.82 7.91 -1.56
N ASN A 147 -14.10 9.03 -1.70
CA ASN A 147 -14.65 10.29 -2.22
C ASN A 147 -14.34 10.57 -3.70
N LEU A 148 -13.68 9.67 -4.42
CA LEU A 148 -13.38 9.84 -5.85
C LEU A 148 -14.61 9.53 -6.71
N GLN A 149 -15.57 10.45 -6.75
CA GLN A 149 -16.89 10.23 -7.37
C GLN A 149 -16.83 10.04 -8.90
N SER A 150 -15.83 10.63 -9.55
CA SER A 150 -15.64 10.54 -11.01
C SER A 150 -15.02 9.21 -11.46
N LEU A 151 -14.57 8.37 -10.53
CA LEU A 151 -13.83 7.15 -10.84
C LEU A 151 -14.75 6.12 -11.50
N ALA A 152 -14.55 5.90 -12.80
CA ALA A 152 -15.34 5.02 -13.64
C ALA A 152 -14.61 3.71 -13.96
N TYR A 153 -13.28 3.71 -13.99
CA TYR A 153 -12.46 2.54 -14.28
C TYR A 153 -11.45 2.31 -13.17
N LEU A 154 -11.53 1.17 -12.50
CA LEU A 154 -10.67 0.80 -11.40
C LEU A 154 -10.12 -0.62 -11.58
N TYR A 155 -8.83 -0.72 -11.86
CA TYR A 155 -8.14 -1.99 -12.04
C TYR A 155 -7.25 -2.28 -10.84
N LEU A 156 -7.61 -3.32 -10.08
CA LEU A 156 -6.95 -3.72 -8.84
C LEU A 156 -6.53 -5.21 -8.87
N LYS A 157 -6.36 -5.80 -10.06
CA LYS A 157 -5.92 -7.20 -10.20
C LYS A 157 -4.63 -7.43 -9.41
N ASN A 158 -4.47 -8.61 -8.80
CA ASN A 158 -3.24 -8.99 -8.08
C ASN A 158 -2.84 -8.01 -6.96
N ASN A 159 -3.78 -7.68 -6.08
CA ASN A 159 -3.53 -6.86 -4.88
C ASN A 159 -3.90 -7.64 -3.59
N ARG A 160 -4.06 -6.92 -2.48
CA ARG A 160 -4.45 -7.42 -1.17
C ARG A 160 -5.80 -6.87 -0.70
N VAL A 161 -6.66 -6.46 -1.64
CA VAL A 161 -7.97 -5.87 -1.32
C VAL A 161 -8.86 -6.93 -0.69
N TRP A 162 -9.45 -6.60 0.46
CA TRP A 162 -10.34 -7.51 1.19
C TRP A 162 -11.70 -6.88 1.52
N ASP A 163 -11.82 -5.56 1.38
CA ASP A 163 -13.00 -4.78 1.73
C ASP A 163 -13.41 -3.89 0.54
N LEU A 164 -14.67 -3.95 0.14
CA LEU A 164 -15.23 -3.12 -0.93
C LEU A 164 -16.14 -2.02 -0.38
N GLU A 165 -16.38 -1.95 0.93
CA GLU A 165 -17.24 -0.94 1.54
C GLU A 165 -16.87 0.51 1.16
N PRO A 166 -15.59 0.89 1.01
CA PRO A 166 -15.23 2.23 0.52
C PRO A 166 -15.73 2.56 -0.89
N LEU A 167 -16.06 1.55 -1.70
CA LEU A 167 -16.54 1.72 -3.08
C LEU A 167 -18.07 1.70 -3.20
N GLN A 168 -18.81 1.49 -2.10
CA GLN A 168 -20.24 1.15 -2.14
C GLN A 168 -21.18 2.18 -2.79
N GLN A 169 -20.74 3.43 -2.92
CA GLN A 169 -21.50 4.51 -3.53
C GLN A 169 -21.34 4.58 -5.06
N ARG A 170 -20.47 3.74 -5.65
CA ARG A 170 -20.16 3.73 -7.08
C ARG A 170 -20.86 2.59 -7.81
N GLY A 171 -21.13 2.79 -9.09
CA GLY A 171 -21.49 1.75 -10.05
C GLY A 171 -20.39 1.56 -11.08
N PHE A 172 -19.88 0.35 -11.15
CA PHE A 172 -18.92 -0.18 -12.13
C PHE A 172 -19.60 -1.27 -12.97
N LEU A 173 -20.80 -1.00 -13.48
CA LEU A 173 -21.55 -2.01 -14.25
C LEU A 173 -20.87 -2.24 -15.61
N PRO A 174 -20.54 -3.49 -15.97
CA PRO A 174 -20.01 -3.81 -17.28
C PRO A 174 -20.96 -3.41 -18.40
N TYR A 175 -20.40 -2.99 -19.54
CA TYR A 175 -21.16 -2.64 -20.72
C TYR A 175 -20.39 -3.01 -21.99
N TYR A 176 -21.07 -3.03 -23.13
CA TYR A 176 -20.45 -3.24 -24.43
C TYR A 176 -20.29 -1.89 -25.14
N ASP A 177 -19.06 -1.59 -25.57
CA ASP A 177 -18.75 -0.41 -26.37
C ASP A 177 -18.19 -0.85 -27.72
N THR A 178 -18.84 -0.51 -28.83
CA THR A 178 -18.41 -0.91 -30.18
C THR A 178 -18.13 -2.42 -30.35
N GLY A 179 -18.84 -3.26 -29.60
CA GLY A 179 -18.65 -4.72 -29.60
C GLY A 179 -17.55 -5.23 -28.66
N ALA A 180 -16.81 -4.35 -27.99
CA ALA A 180 -15.87 -4.71 -26.93
C ALA A 180 -16.59 -4.77 -25.58
N PHE A 181 -16.39 -5.87 -24.84
CA PHE A 181 -16.82 -5.95 -23.45
C PHE A 181 -15.89 -5.12 -22.57
N ILE A 182 -16.47 -4.17 -21.84
CA ILE A 182 -15.73 -3.30 -20.93
C ILE A 182 -16.02 -3.74 -19.49
N GLU A 183 -14.96 -4.21 -18.81
CA GLU A 183 -14.97 -4.51 -17.37
C GLU A 183 -14.40 -3.28 -16.63
N PRO A 184 -15.25 -2.39 -16.08
CA PRO A 184 -14.80 -1.17 -15.42
C PRO A 184 -14.20 -1.41 -14.03
N LEU A 185 -14.42 -2.58 -13.44
CA LEU A 185 -13.83 -2.96 -12.15
C LEU A 185 -13.20 -4.34 -12.23
N ALA A 186 -11.89 -4.38 -12.13
CA ALA A 186 -11.15 -5.63 -12.12
C ALA A 186 -10.55 -5.93 -10.74
N LEU A 187 -10.95 -7.06 -10.15
CA LEU A 187 -10.61 -7.45 -8.78
C LEU A 187 -10.03 -8.87 -8.67
N GLN A 188 -9.65 -9.49 -9.78
CA GLN A 188 -9.08 -10.84 -9.81
C GLN A 188 -7.85 -10.94 -8.90
N ASN A 189 -7.68 -12.09 -8.25
CA ASN A 189 -6.53 -12.39 -7.39
C ASN A 189 -6.36 -11.42 -6.21
N ASN A 190 -7.45 -11.12 -5.51
CA ASN A 190 -7.46 -10.35 -4.26
C ASN A 190 -7.81 -11.25 -3.06
N TYR A 191 -8.34 -10.67 -1.99
CA TYR A 191 -8.69 -11.37 -0.75
C TYR A 191 -10.14 -11.12 -0.30
N LEU A 192 -11.04 -11.02 -1.28
CA LEU A 192 -12.46 -10.78 -1.05
C LEU A 192 -13.15 -12.08 -0.58
N ASP A 193 -14.05 -11.98 0.40
CA ASP A 193 -14.93 -13.10 0.74
C ASP A 193 -16.14 -13.12 -0.20
N LEU A 194 -16.02 -13.87 -1.29
CA LEU A 194 -17.10 -14.03 -2.28
C LEU A 194 -17.97 -15.27 -2.03
N SER A 195 -18.05 -15.75 -0.80
CA SER A 195 -18.95 -16.85 -0.45
C SER A 195 -20.42 -16.44 -0.61
N LYS A 196 -21.26 -17.39 -1.04
CA LYS A 196 -22.68 -17.14 -1.31
C LYS A 196 -23.36 -16.48 -0.10
N GLY A 197 -23.89 -15.27 -0.32
CA GLY A 197 -24.62 -14.51 0.69
C GLY A 197 -23.77 -13.56 1.54
N SER A 198 -22.44 -13.55 1.37
CA SER A 198 -21.55 -12.61 2.05
C SER A 198 -21.90 -11.15 1.72
N LYS A 199 -21.58 -10.23 2.63
CA LYS A 199 -21.77 -8.79 2.42
C LYS A 199 -20.97 -8.32 1.22
N THR A 200 -19.73 -8.79 1.09
CA THR A 200 -18.83 -8.48 -0.02
C THR A 200 -19.41 -8.94 -1.36
N THR A 201 -20.00 -10.15 -1.44
CA THR A 201 -20.67 -10.63 -2.67
C THR A 201 -21.87 -9.75 -3.02
N LYS A 202 -22.74 -9.45 -2.05
CA LYS A 202 -23.91 -8.59 -2.27
C LYS A 202 -23.51 -7.20 -2.76
N LEU A 203 -22.45 -6.65 -2.16
CA LEU A 203 -21.92 -5.35 -2.53
C LEU A 203 -21.32 -5.38 -3.95
N PHE A 204 -20.50 -6.39 -4.25
CA PHE A 204 -19.93 -6.58 -5.58
C PHE A 204 -21.04 -6.69 -6.64
N VAL A 205 -22.06 -7.51 -6.41
CA VAL A 205 -23.19 -7.68 -7.35
C VAL A 205 -23.89 -6.35 -7.62
N LYS A 206 -24.13 -5.56 -6.57
CA LYS A 206 -24.76 -4.25 -6.69
C LYS A 206 -23.92 -3.28 -7.53
N MET A 207 -22.60 -3.30 -7.37
CA MET A 207 -21.72 -2.32 -7.99
C MET A 207 -21.19 -2.76 -9.37
N ALA A 208 -20.98 -4.05 -9.61
CA ALA A 208 -20.21 -4.54 -10.78
C ALA A 208 -20.84 -5.74 -11.50
N GLY A 209 -22.05 -6.15 -11.12
CA GLY A 209 -22.76 -7.25 -11.76
C GLY A 209 -22.40 -8.64 -11.21
N ASN A 210 -22.91 -9.68 -11.87
CA ASN A 210 -22.96 -11.03 -11.29
C ASN A 210 -21.71 -11.88 -11.53
N GLU A 211 -20.84 -11.49 -12.47
CA GLU A 211 -19.62 -12.24 -12.77
C GLU A 211 -18.56 -11.98 -11.69
N LEU A 212 -18.52 -12.86 -10.70
CA LEU A 212 -17.63 -12.73 -9.55
C LEU A 212 -16.15 -12.92 -9.97
N PRO A 213 -15.23 -12.05 -9.52
CA PRO A 213 -13.82 -12.14 -9.88
C PRO A 213 -13.18 -13.37 -9.25
N SER A 214 -12.39 -14.09 -10.04
CA SER A 214 -11.72 -15.33 -9.64
C SER A 214 -10.44 -15.09 -8.80
N GLY A 215 -9.87 -16.17 -8.29
CA GLY A 215 -8.56 -16.16 -7.61
C GLY A 215 -8.55 -15.52 -6.23
N GLN A 216 -9.72 -15.33 -5.61
CA GLN A 216 -9.80 -14.75 -4.27
C GLN A 216 -9.19 -15.67 -3.22
N ARG A 217 -8.49 -15.06 -2.25
CA ARG A 217 -7.95 -15.71 -1.07
C ARG A 217 -8.69 -15.23 0.18
N LYS A 218 -8.50 -15.92 1.31
CA LYS A 218 -9.08 -15.49 2.60
C LYS A 218 -8.06 -14.71 3.40
N THR A 219 -8.52 -13.62 4.02
CA THR A 219 -7.78 -12.94 5.09
C THR A 219 -8.11 -13.55 6.45
N GLN A 220 -7.22 -13.36 7.42
CA GLN A 220 -7.61 -13.35 8.83
C GLN A 220 -7.57 -11.91 9.34
N ARG A 221 -8.56 -11.52 10.15
CA ARG A 221 -8.67 -10.17 10.72
C ARG A 221 -8.84 -10.25 12.22
N LEU A 222 -8.01 -9.54 12.97
CA LEU A 222 -8.07 -9.48 14.42
C LEU A 222 -8.11 -8.02 14.87
N VAL A 223 -9.09 -7.66 15.70
CA VAL A 223 -9.26 -6.29 16.20
C VAL A 223 -8.63 -6.15 17.59
N ILE A 224 -7.82 -5.13 17.80
CA ILE A 224 -7.17 -4.84 19.08
C ILE A 224 -8.23 -4.70 20.18
N GLY A 225 -8.05 -5.44 21.28
CA GLY A 225 -8.99 -5.45 22.40
C GLY A 225 -10.25 -6.30 22.21
N SER A 226 -10.47 -6.89 21.03
CA SER A 226 -11.62 -7.77 20.76
C SER A 226 -11.28 -9.25 20.90
N THR A 227 -12.17 -10.02 21.51
CA THR A 227 -12.14 -11.49 21.53
C THR A 227 -12.88 -12.13 20.35
N THR A 228 -13.18 -11.34 19.31
CA THR A 228 -13.71 -11.82 18.04
C THR A 228 -12.70 -11.58 16.92
N ALA A 229 -12.33 -12.65 16.22
CA ALA A 229 -11.53 -12.61 15.01
C ALA A 229 -12.34 -13.09 13.81
N TYR A 230 -11.88 -12.80 12.60
CA TYR A 230 -12.58 -13.15 11.37
C TYR A 230 -11.67 -13.92 10.40
N VAL A 231 -12.22 -14.88 9.67
CA VAL A 231 -11.58 -15.51 8.51
C VAL A 231 -12.52 -15.40 7.32
N GLY A 232 -12.15 -14.61 6.31
CA GLY A 232 -13.17 -14.02 5.44
C GLY A 232 -14.13 -13.19 6.30
N GLU A 233 -15.44 -13.31 6.10
CA GLU A 233 -16.51 -12.69 6.90
C GLU A 233 -16.96 -13.53 8.09
N SER A 234 -16.56 -14.80 8.18
CA SER A 234 -16.91 -15.67 9.30
C SER A 234 -16.25 -15.21 10.59
N ALA A 235 -17.04 -15.00 11.65
CA ALA A 235 -16.57 -14.65 12.98
C ALA A 235 -16.18 -15.88 13.80
N TYR A 236 -15.13 -15.75 14.60
CA TYR A 236 -14.60 -16.78 15.49
C TYR A 236 -14.30 -16.18 16.86
N PRO A 237 -14.78 -16.79 17.96
CA PRO A 237 -14.33 -16.41 19.28
C PRO A 237 -12.86 -16.82 19.48
N ILE A 238 -12.08 -15.95 20.10
CA ILE A 238 -10.72 -16.20 20.55
C ILE A 238 -10.63 -15.98 22.06
N THR A 239 -9.84 -16.81 22.74
CA THR A 239 -9.76 -16.83 24.21
C THR A 239 -9.14 -15.57 24.79
N ALA A 240 -8.37 -14.82 24.01
CA ALA A 240 -7.76 -13.58 24.44
C ALA A 240 -7.54 -12.63 23.26
N ALA A 241 -7.80 -11.35 23.49
CA ALA A 241 -7.73 -10.30 22.48
C ALA A 241 -6.28 -9.95 22.11
N PRO A 242 -5.98 -9.61 20.83
CA PRO A 242 -4.71 -9.01 20.47
C PRO A 242 -4.58 -7.63 21.12
N PHE A 243 -3.34 -7.21 21.37
CA PHE A 243 -3.04 -5.95 22.07
C PHE A 243 -1.78 -5.29 21.55
N ILE A 244 -1.60 -4.02 21.88
CA ILE A 244 -0.37 -3.29 21.62
C ILE A 244 0.39 -3.12 22.93
N GLN A 245 1.67 -3.45 22.93
CA GLN A 245 2.57 -3.25 24.06
C GLN A 245 3.93 -2.79 23.55
N THR A 246 4.45 -1.69 24.11
CA THR A 246 5.78 -1.15 23.75
C THR A 246 5.96 -0.96 22.24
N GLY A 247 4.95 -0.39 21.57
CA GLY A 247 4.97 -0.16 20.12
C GLY A 247 4.85 -1.42 19.25
N ARG A 248 4.57 -2.59 19.83
CA ARG A 248 4.39 -3.85 19.09
C ARG A 248 3.00 -4.38 19.22
N THR A 249 2.47 -4.87 18.10
CA THR A 249 1.20 -5.57 18.06
C THR A 249 1.42 -7.05 18.35
N TYR A 250 0.77 -7.53 19.40
CA TYR A 250 0.77 -8.92 19.84
C TYR A 250 -0.54 -9.59 19.46
N VAL A 251 -0.43 -10.79 18.92
CA VAL A 251 -1.56 -11.58 18.42
C VAL A 251 -1.54 -13.01 18.97
N PRO A 252 -2.70 -13.62 19.22
CA PRO A 252 -2.79 -14.98 19.75
C PRO A 252 -2.27 -15.98 18.72
N ILE A 253 -1.16 -16.65 19.05
CA ILE A 253 -0.44 -17.48 18.07
C ILE A 253 -1.24 -18.70 17.65
N ARG A 254 -1.95 -19.32 18.60
CA ARG A 254 -2.72 -20.55 18.33
C ARG A 254 -3.76 -20.34 17.24
N PHE A 255 -4.65 -19.35 17.42
CA PHE A 255 -5.70 -19.05 16.45
C PHE A 255 -5.12 -18.81 15.06
N ILE A 256 -4.10 -17.95 14.96
CA ILE A 256 -3.50 -17.59 13.67
C ILE A 256 -2.90 -18.81 12.98
N SER A 257 -2.07 -19.56 13.71
CA SER A 257 -1.38 -20.74 13.19
C SER A 257 -2.36 -21.82 12.75
N GLU A 258 -3.37 -22.16 13.56
CA GLU A 258 -4.37 -23.16 13.22
C GLU A 258 -5.21 -22.75 12.01
N LYS A 259 -5.62 -21.48 11.90
CA LYS A 259 -6.31 -20.96 10.72
C LYS A 259 -5.42 -20.90 9.47
N LEU A 260 -4.10 -20.95 9.62
CA LEU A 260 -3.16 -21.16 8.52
C LEU A 260 -2.88 -22.64 8.22
N GLY A 261 -3.53 -23.57 8.92
CA GLY A 261 -3.37 -25.02 8.75
C GLY A 261 -2.19 -25.62 9.53
N ALA A 262 -1.61 -24.89 10.47
CA ALA A 262 -0.53 -25.40 11.31
C ALA A 262 -1.07 -26.12 12.56
N ALA A 263 -0.40 -27.18 12.98
CA ALA A 263 -0.61 -27.79 14.29
C ALA A 263 0.12 -26.97 15.36
N VAL A 264 -0.54 -26.72 16.49
CA VAL A 264 0.01 -25.95 17.62
C VAL A 264 -0.06 -26.78 18.89
N ASN A 265 1.09 -27.02 19.50
CA ASN A 265 1.21 -27.73 20.77
C ASN A 265 1.77 -26.82 21.87
N TRP A 266 1.33 -27.04 23.12
CA TRP A 266 1.82 -26.35 24.30
C TRP A 266 2.48 -27.34 25.25
N ILE A 267 3.74 -27.07 25.62
CA ILE A 267 4.50 -27.90 26.56
C ILE A 267 4.56 -27.16 27.89
N GLN A 268 3.77 -27.64 28.86
CA GLN A 268 3.57 -26.96 30.15
C GLN A 268 4.83 -26.89 31.01
N SER A 269 5.67 -27.93 30.99
CA SER A 269 6.90 -28.02 31.81
C SER A 269 7.95 -27.00 31.40
N THR A 270 8.07 -26.72 30.10
CA THR A 270 9.06 -25.80 29.54
C THR A 270 8.48 -24.44 29.16
N LYS A 271 7.15 -24.28 29.25
CA LYS A 271 6.42 -23.10 28.76
C LYS A 271 6.74 -22.82 27.28
N GLU A 272 6.79 -23.87 26.48
CA GLU A 272 7.12 -23.82 25.07
C GLU A 272 5.88 -23.97 24.18
N VAL A 273 5.79 -23.13 23.14
CA VAL A 273 4.88 -23.33 22.01
C VAL A 273 5.64 -24.01 20.88
N THR A 274 5.08 -25.10 20.36
CA THR A 274 5.55 -25.75 19.13
C THR A 274 4.52 -25.54 18.01
N ILE A 275 4.95 -25.08 16.84
CA ILE A 275 4.13 -24.90 15.64
C ILE A 275 4.70 -25.77 14.53
N GLN A 276 3.86 -26.59 13.89
CA GLN A 276 4.27 -27.45 12.79
C GLN A 276 3.38 -27.24 11.56
N LYS A 277 3.99 -27.03 10.41
CA LYS A 277 3.30 -26.87 9.12
C LYS A 277 4.24 -27.19 7.98
N ASP A 278 3.83 -28.04 7.04
CA ASP A 278 4.55 -28.32 5.78
C ASP A 278 6.06 -28.65 6.00
N GLY A 279 6.36 -29.48 7.00
CA GLY A 279 7.74 -29.85 7.37
C GLY A 279 8.53 -28.78 8.15
N LYS A 280 8.00 -27.57 8.30
CA LYS A 280 8.55 -26.52 9.16
C LYS A 280 8.11 -26.72 10.60
N THR A 281 9.08 -26.76 11.51
CA THR A 281 8.86 -26.80 12.97
C THR A 281 9.39 -25.52 13.61
N ILE A 282 8.56 -24.84 14.39
CA ILE A 282 8.95 -23.67 15.16
C ILE A 282 8.76 -23.98 16.64
N ARG A 283 9.76 -23.71 17.47
CA ARG A 283 9.71 -23.86 18.93
C ARG A 283 10.10 -22.56 19.60
N TRP A 284 9.23 -22.08 20.49
CA TRP A 284 9.44 -20.81 21.18
C TRP A 284 9.00 -20.87 22.63
N VAL A 285 9.96 -20.63 23.54
CA VAL A 285 9.75 -20.56 24.99
C VAL A 285 9.27 -19.17 25.40
N VAL A 286 8.27 -19.09 26.28
CA VAL A 286 7.75 -17.84 26.86
C VAL A 286 8.89 -17.00 27.46
N GLY A 287 8.87 -15.69 27.21
CA GLY A 287 9.85 -14.74 27.73
C GLY A 287 11.17 -14.71 26.95
N ASN A 288 11.45 -15.69 26.10
CA ASN A 288 12.67 -15.74 25.30
C ASN A 288 12.49 -14.96 23.99
N ARG A 289 13.56 -14.31 23.50
CA ARG A 289 13.63 -13.69 22.17
C ARG A 289 14.20 -14.63 21.11
N GLN A 290 14.86 -15.71 21.53
CA GLN A 290 15.33 -16.75 20.63
C GLN A 290 14.17 -17.68 20.27
N VAL A 291 13.98 -17.86 18.96
CA VAL A 291 13.04 -18.83 18.41
C VAL A 291 13.80 -19.86 17.59
N LYS A 292 13.52 -21.14 17.80
CA LYS A 292 14.11 -22.22 17.01
C LYS A 292 13.20 -22.51 15.82
N VAL A 293 13.71 -22.40 14.61
CA VAL A 293 13.02 -22.72 13.36
C VAL A 293 13.80 -23.84 12.69
N ASN A 294 13.24 -25.04 12.68
CA ASN A 294 13.93 -26.28 12.34
C ASN A 294 15.22 -26.43 13.18
N GLN A 295 16.38 -26.41 12.53
CA GLN A 295 17.70 -26.49 13.17
C GLN A 295 18.33 -25.11 13.42
N GLN A 296 17.73 -24.02 12.91
CA GLN A 296 18.25 -22.68 13.05
C GLN A 296 17.67 -21.98 14.29
N THR A 297 18.49 -21.15 14.94
CA THR A 297 18.04 -20.25 16.01
C THR A 297 18.00 -18.84 15.45
N LEU A 298 16.84 -18.18 15.53
CA LEU A 298 16.62 -16.82 15.07
C LEU A 298 16.38 -15.91 16.27
N MET A 299 16.91 -14.69 16.19
CA MET A 299 16.64 -13.64 17.17
C MET A 299 15.42 -12.82 16.74
N GLN A 300 14.43 -12.73 17.62
CA GLN A 300 13.27 -11.86 17.46
C GLN A 300 13.49 -10.56 18.24
N ASP A 301 12.91 -9.48 17.75
CA ASP A 301 13.00 -8.17 18.38
C ASP A 301 12.17 -8.06 19.67
N ALA A 302 11.24 -9.00 19.88
CA ALA A 302 10.42 -9.13 21.07
C ALA A 302 10.11 -10.60 21.41
N PRO A 303 9.88 -10.91 22.70
CA PRO A 303 9.66 -12.28 23.15
C PRO A 303 8.21 -12.75 22.93
N LEU A 304 8.02 -14.07 22.96
CA LEU A 304 6.70 -14.68 23.14
C LEU A 304 6.18 -14.36 24.54
N LEU A 305 4.94 -13.90 24.64
CA LEU A 305 4.29 -13.56 25.91
C LEU A 305 3.21 -14.57 26.26
N LEU A 306 2.98 -14.78 27.56
CA LEU A 306 1.84 -15.53 28.08
C LEU A 306 0.95 -14.56 28.85
N LYS A 307 -0.31 -14.39 28.43
CA LYS A 307 -1.28 -13.51 29.08
C LYS A 307 -2.63 -14.20 29.13
N ASN A 308 -3.23 -14.26 30.33
CA ASN A 308 -4.52 -14.90 30.57
C ASN A 308 -4.60 -16.33 29.98
N GLY A 309 -3.54 -17.12 30.16
CA GLY A 309 -3.45 -18.50 29.65
C GLY A 309 -3.25 -18.62 28.13
N SER A 310 -3.18 -17.52 27.39
CA SER A 310 -2.97 -17.51 25.94
C SER A 310 -1.56 -17.05 25.58
N ALA A 311 -0.93 -17.74 24.63
CA ALA A 311 0.38 -17.38 24.10
C ALA A 311 0.24 -16.33 22.97
N PHE A 312 1.10 -15.31 23.02
CA PHE A 312 1.10 -14.18 22.10
C PHE A 312 2.47 -14.00 21.47
N VAL A 313 2.48 -13.70 20.18
CA VAL A 313 3.71 -13.37 19.44
C VAL A 313 3.58 -11.98 18.83
N PRO A 314 4.72 -11.30 18.58
CA PRO A 314 4.72 -10.12 17.72
C PRO A 314 4.18 -10.46 16.34
N VAL A 315 3.32 -9.61 15.78
CA VAL A 315 2.68 -9.87 14.49
C VAL A 315 3.70 -10.03 13.34
N ARG A 316 4.89 -9.42 13.48
CA ARG A 316 6.00 -9.56 12.53
C ARG A 316 6.47 -11.02 12.42
N PHE A 317 6.55 -11.74 13.53
CA PHE A 317 6.92 -13.16 13.52
C PHE A 317 5.95 -13.99 12.68
N VAL A 318 4.64 -13.68 12.74
CA VAL A 318 3.62 -14.36 11.92
C VAL A 318 3.90 -14.18 10.43
N ALA A 319 4.21 -12.95 10.01
CA ALA A 319 4.56 -12.63 8.63
C ALA A 319 5.78 -13.42 8.16
N GLU A 320 6.87 -13.38 8.95
CA GLU A 320 8.15 -13.99 8.61
C GLU A 320 8.11 -15.52 8.61
N GLN A 321 7.37 -16.11 9.55
CA GLN A 321 7.49 -17.54 9.82
C GLN A 321 6.35 -18.40 9.26
N LEU A 322 5.19 -17.82 8.94
CA LEU A 322 4.02 -18.61 8.53
C LEU A 322 3.62 -18.41 7.06
N ASN A 323 4.54 -17.90 6.23
CA ASN A 323 4.33 -17.61 4.81
C ASN A 323 3.11 -16.69 4.59
N THR A 324 3.09 -15.58 5.31
CA THR A 324 2.00 -14.59 5.23
C THR A 324 2.56 -13.19 4.99
N SER A 325 1.69 -12.29 4.57
CA SER A 325 1.89 -10.85 4.70
C SER A 325 0.94 -10.32 5.76
N VAL A 326 1.33 -9.27 6.47
CA VAL A 326 0.56 -8.73 7.59
C VAL A 326 0.48 -7.22 7.43
N GLU A 327 -0.70 -6.67 7.71
CA GLU A 327 -0.94 -5.23 7.73
C GLU A 327 -1.65 -4.80 9.00
N TYR A 328 -1.30 -3.62 9.51
CA TYR A 328 -2.01 -2.97 10.61
C TYR A 328 -2.79 -1.76 10.08
N MET A 329 -4.11 -1.83 10.22
CA MET A 329 -5.04 -0.76 9.88
C MET A 329 -5.31 0.08 11.12
N GLY A 330 -4.62 1.22 11.24
CA GLY A 330 -4.75 2.11 12.41
C GLY A 330 -6.17 2.64 12.62
N SER A 331 -6.84 3.06 11.54
CA SER A 331 -8.23 3.55 11.59
C SER A 331 -9.22 2.54 12.15
N LYS A 332 -9.01 1.24 11.86
CA LYS A 332 -9.86 0.13 12.31
C LYS A 332 -9.30 -0.58 13.55
N HIS A 333 -8.16 -0.14 14.09
CA HIS A 333 -7.40 -0.82 15.16
C HIS A 333 -7.29 -2.33 14.89
N MET A 334 -6.90 -2.71 13.68
CA MET A 334 -7.05 -4.08 13.19
C MET A 334 -5.77 -4.59 12.54
N VAL A 335 -5.45 -5.85 12.83
CA VAL A 335 -4.44 -6.61 12.11
C VAL A 335 -5.11 -7.43 11.02
N VAL A 336 -4.60 -7.36 9.80
CA VAL A 336 -5.02 -8.18 8.67
C VAL A 336 -3.87 -9.08 8.24
N ILE A 337 -4.14 -10.37 8.11
CA ILE A 337 -3.16 -11.39 7.74
C ILE A 337 -3.58 -11.97 6.38
N PHE A 338 -2.68 -11.88 5.42
CA PHE A 338 -2.84 -12.33 4.04
C PHE A 338 -2.03 -13.62 3.85
N LYS A 339 -2.73 -14.73 3.57
CA LYS A 339 -2.07 -15.98 3.17
C LYS A 339 -1.54 -15.83 1.74
N LYS A 340 -0.24 -16.00 1.55
CA LYS A 340 0.40 -15.89 0.23
C LYS A 340 -0.06 -17.00 -0.72
#